data_AF-A0A7V8VF77-F1
#
_entry.id   AF-A0A7V8VF77-F1
#
_cell.length_a   1.000
_cell.length_b   1.000
_cell.length_c   1.000
_cell.angle_alpha   90.00
_cell.angle_beta   90.00
_cell.angle_gamma   90.00
#
_symmetry.space_group_name_H-M   'P 1'
#
loop_
_entity.id
_entity.type
_entity.pdbx_description
1 polymer ?
#
loop_
_entity_poly.entity_id
_entity_poly.type
_entity_poly.pdbx_seq_one_letter_code
_entity_poly.pdbx_strand_id
1 'polypeptide(L)'
;MAAEPSLFLPRSELAAPIVRSAGEGKTVGVVRGRTTFKILPAETGGAYAVLEQQVPPGSGPPLHVHRHETEIFYVLAGTFEFTVAGQTFRGTTGTLVAGPRDIPHTFRNVGPSESRLLLTVIPGAFAQYFLDVDGVADDDLAAIRALCARYGVDILDTC
;
A
#
# COMPACT_ATOMS: atom_id res chain seq x y z
N MET A 1 12.44 38.27 -11.17
CA MET A 1 13.11 37.44 -10.14
C MET A 1 12.19 36.26 -9.88
N ALA A 2 12.62 35.02 -10.16
CA ALA A 2 11.82 33.85 -9.86
C ALA A 2 11.78 33.67 -8.34
N ALA A 3 10.61 33.40 -7.75
CA ALA A 3 10.52 33.09 -6.33
C ALA A 3 11.26 31.79 -6.03
N GLU A 4 12.07 31.77 -4.97
CA GLU A 4 12.70 30.56 -4.46
C GLU A 4 11.62 29.51 -4.13
N PRO A 5 11.79 28.23 -4.51
CA PRO A 5 10.82 27.20 -4.19
C PRO A 5 10.71 27.05 -2.67
N SER A 6 9.49 27.14 -2.14
CA SER A 6 9.21 26.87 -0.73
C SER A 6 9.69 25.47 -0.36
N LEU A 7 10.48 25.36 0.71
CA LEU A 7 10.90 24.08 1.28
C LEU A 7 9.73 23.27 1.88
N PHE A 8 8.58 23.93 2.08
CA PHE A 8 7.41 23.37 2.71
C PHE A 8 6.21 23.37 1.76
N LEU A 9 5.32 22.40 1.98
CA LEU A 9 4.01 22.39 1.34
C LEU A 9 3.27 23.70 1.65
N PRO A 10 2.52 24.26 0.68
CA PRO A 10 1.86 25.56 0.85
C PRO A 10 0.77 25.54 1.92
N ARG A 11 0.26 24.36 2.29
CA ARG A 11 -0.69 24.11 3.38
C ARG A 11 -0.43 22.74 4.00
N SER A 12 -0.93 22.54 5.23
CA SER A 12 -1.00 21.22 5.85
C SER A 12 -1.97 20.34 5.07
N GLU A 13 -1.58 19.09 4.83
CA GLU A 13 -2.44 18.08 4.22
C GLU A 13 -3.56 17.64 5.17
N LEU A 14 -3.36 17.78 6.49
CA LEU A 14 -4.38 17.50 7.52
C LEU A 14 -5.06 18.79 8.00
N ALA A 15 -6.39 18.76 8.07
CA ALA A 15 -7.20 19.84 8.64
C ALA A 15 -7.39 19.73 10.17
N ALA A 16 -7.23 18.52 10.72
CA ALA A 16 -7.36 18.24 12.15
C ALA A 16 -6.49 17.03 12.57
N PRO A 17 -6.16 16.86 13.87
CA PRO A 17 -5.46 15.69 14.35
C PRO A 17 -6.25 14.40 14.12
N ILE A 18 -5.57 13.33 13.73
CA ILE A 18 -6.14 11.98 13.60
C ILE A 18 -5.47 11.09 14.64
N VAL A 19 -6.28 10.46 15.50
CA VAL A 19 -5.84 9.49 16.50
C VAL A 19 -6.63 8.21 16.27
N ARG A 20 -5.92 7.09 16.04
CA ARG A 20 -6.52 5.77 15.88
C ARG A 20 -5.66 4.72 16.58
N SER A 21 -6.16 4.15 17.66
CA SER A 21 -5.55 3.07 18.44
C SER A 21 -5.43 1.78 17.62
N ALA A 22 -4.81 0.74 18.20
CA ALA A 22 -4.76 -0.58 17.56
C ALA A 22 -6.18 -1.09 17.23
N GLY A 23 -6.37 -1.57 16.00
CA GLY A 23 -7.67 -2.01 15.50
C GLY A 23 -8.66 -0.91 15.11
N GLU A 24 -8.41 0.36 15.47
CA GLU A 24 -9.26 1.48 15.05
C GLU A 24 -8.92 1.94 13.62
N GLY A 25 -9.97 2.25 12.87
CA GLY A 25 -9.91 2.63 11.46
C GLY A 25 -10.98 1.92 10.65
N LYS A 26 -11.20 2.36 9.41
CA LYS A 26 -12.07 1.62 8.49
C LYS A 26 -11.33 0.36 8.06
N THR A 27 -11.96 -0.81 8.20
CA THR A 27 -11.36 -2.10 7.82
C THR A 27 -12.10 -2.71 6.65
N VAL A 28 -11.36 -3.26 5.69
CA VAL A 28 -11.85 -3.91 4.48
C VAL A 28 -11.08 -5.22 4.22
N GLY A 29 -11.70 -6.15 3.49
CA GLY A 29 -11.07 -7.38 3.05
C GLY A 29 -10.29 -7.17 1.75
N VAL A 30 -9.07 -7.71 1.67
CA VAL A 30 -8.23 -7.64 0.45
C VAL A 30 -7.44 -8.92 0.30
N VAL A 31 -7.74 -9.72 -0.74
CA VAL A 31 -6.98 -10.93 -1.16
C VAL A 31 -6.61 -11.82 0.03
N ARG A 32 -7.62 -12.43 0.65
CA ARG A 32 -7.56 -13.25 1.89
C ARG A 32 -7.05 -12.53 3.16
N GLY A 33 -6.52 -11.32 3.05
CA GLY A 33 -6.04 -10.50 4.16
C GLY A 33 -7.04 -9.44 4.60
N ARG A 34 -6.60 -8.58 5.52
CA ARG A 34 -7.37 -7.43 6.00
C ARG A 34 -6.54 -6.16 5.94
N THR A 35 -7.18 -5.07 5.54
CA THR A 35 -6.57 -3.75 5.49
C THR A 35 -7.36 -2.78 6.36
N THR A 36 -6.70 -2.17 7.33
CA THR A 36 -7.28 -1.14 8.21
C THR A 36 -6.68 0.23 7.88
N PHE A 37 -7.51 1.16 7.45
CA PHE A 37 -7.11 2.54 7.15
C PHE A 37 -6.81 3.30 8.44
N LYS A 38 -5.52 3.64 8.62
CA LYS A 38 -5.05 4.53 9.69
C LYS A 38 -5.16 6.00 9.29
N ILE A 39 -5.08 6.30 7.99
CA ILE A 39 -5.40 7.60 7.36
C ILE A 39 -6.01 7.30 5.99
N LEU A 40 -7.24 7.74 5.75
CA LEU A 40 -7.90 7.63 4.45
C LEU A 40 -7.37 8.70 3.48
N PRO A 41 -7.35 8.44 2.17
CA PRO A 41 -6.93 9.44 1.19
C PRO A 41 -7.76 10.73 1.23
N ALA A 42 -9.07 10.64 1.53
CA ALA A 42 -9.93 11.80 1.65
C ALA A 42 -9.57 12.73 2.84
N GLU A 43 -8.92 12.20 3.88
CA GLU A 43 -8.53 12.98 5.06
C GLU A 43 -7.30 13.86 4.82
N THR A 44 -6.55 13.59 3.75
CA THR A 44 -5.32 14.30 3.35
C THR A 44 -5.46 15.04 2.03
N GLY A 45 -6.67 15.15 1.49
CA GLY A 45 -6.89 15.67 0.13
C GLY A 45 -6.19 14.86 -0.97
N GLY A 46 -5.86 13.60 -0.70
CA GLY A 46 -5.15 12.72 -1.62
C GLY A 46 -3.62 12.82 -1.56
N ALA A 47 -3.05 13.59 -0.63
CA ALA A 47 -1.59 13.73 -0.53
C ALA A 47 -0.89 12.43 -0.10
N TYR A 48 -1.50 11.68 0.82
CA TYR A 48 -1.03 10.36 1.23
C TYR A 48 -2.13 9.55 1.92
N ALA A 49 -1.99 8.24 1.96
CA ALA A 49 -2.82 7.36 2.78
C ALA A 49 -1.93 6.44 3.61
N VAL A 50 -2.42 6.01 4.78
CA VAL A 50 -1.71 5.09 5.67
C VAL A 50 -2.63 3.93 6.01
N LEU A 51 -2.16 2.72 5.76
CA LEU A 51 -2.91 1.48 5.92
C LEU A 51 -2.11 0.49 6.76
N GLU A 52 -2.78 -0.19 7.67
CA GLU A 52 -2.23 -1.36 8.34
C GLU A 52 -2.77 -2.61 7.66
N GLN A 53 -1.88 -3.46 7.14
CA GLN A 53 -2.25 -4.68 6.44
C GLN A 53 -1.87 -5.92 7.26
N GLN A 54 -2.83 -6.82 7.39
CA GLN A 54 -2.68 -8.16 7.95
C GLN A 54 -2.69 -9.16 6.81
N VAL A 55 -1.56 -9.85 6.64
CA VAL A 55 -1.26 -10.67 5.46
C VAL A 55 -1.11 -12.12 5.89
N PRO A 56 -1.97 -13.05 5.42
CA PRO A 56 -1.85 -14.47 5.74
C PRO A 56 -0.54 -15.10 5.23
N PRO A 57 -0.12 -16.25 5.78
CA PRO A 57 1.03 -17.01 5.27
C PRO A 57 0.94 -17.28 3.77
N GLY A 58 2.01 -16.99 3.04
CA GLY A 58 2.10 -17.23 1.61
C GLY A 58 1.33 -16.24 0.72
N SER A 59 0.67 -15.24 1.30
CA SER A 59 -0.08 -14.20 0.58
C SER A 59 0.77 -12.95 0.30
N GLY A 60 0.33 -12.17 -0.67
CA GLY A 60 0.93 -10.91 -1.12
C GLY A 60 0.37 -10.52 -2.49
N PRO A 61 0.53 -9.27 -2.95
CA PRO A 61 0.12 -8.87 -4.28
C PRO A 61 1.00 -9.54 -5.36
N PRO A 62 0.51 -9.72 -6.60
CA PRO A 62 1.38 -10.09 -7.71
C PRO A 62 2.47 -9.02 -7.94
N LEU A 63 3.45 -9.30 -8.79
CA LEU A 63 4.38 -8.27 -9.24
C LEU A 63 3.61 -7.17 -9.98
N HIS A 64 3.79 -5.92 -9.59
CA HIS A 64 3.04 -4.81 -10.15
C HIS A 64 3.86 -3.51 -10.20
N VAL A 65 3.33 -2.54 -10.92
CA VAL A 65 3.91 -1.20 -11.09
C VAL A 65 2.84 -0.15 -10.85
N HIS A 66 3.14 0.81 -9.97
CA HIS A 66 2.36 2.03 -9.79
C HIS A 66 2.83 3.12 -10.76
N ARG A 67 1.91 3.70 -11.53
CA ARG A 67 2.20 4.79 -12.47
C ARG A 67 2.16 6.17 -11.84
N HIS A 68 1.71 6.30 -10.61
CA HIS A 68 1.57 7.60 -9.94
C HIS A 68 2.16 7.60 -8.54
N GLU A 69 2.13 6.47 -7.85
CA GLU A 69 2.46 6.37 -6.43
C GLU A 69 3.83 5.74 -6.16
N THR A 70 4.40 6.15 -5.04
CA THR A 70 5.37 5.39 -4.27
C THR A 70 4.65 4.71 -3.11
N GLU A 71 4.96 3.44 -2.90
CA GLU A 71 4.52 2.70 -1.73
C GLU A 71 5.69 2.52 -0.75
N ILE A 72 5.43 2.73 0.54
CA ILE A 72 6.41 2.49 1.62
C ILE A 72 5.83 1.42 2.55
N PHE A 73 6.53 0.30 2.66
CA PHE A 73 6.20 -0.82 3.52
C PHE A 73 7.09 -0.80 4.76
N TYR A 74 6.48 -0.80 5.95
CA TYR A 74 7.18 -0.95 7.21
C TYR A 74 6.68 -2.18 7.96
N VAL A 75 7.55 -3.15 8.23
CA VAL A 75 7.15 -4.41 8.86
C VAL A 75 6.87 -4.17 10.34
N LEU A 76 5.63 -4.39 10.76
CA LEU A 76 5.20 -4.31 12.16
C LEU A 76 5.41 -5.65 12.87
N ALA A 77 5.09 -6.77 12.20
CA ALA A 77 5.25 -8.11 12.75
C ALA A 77 5.46 -9.16 11.64
N GLY A 78 6.19 -10.22 11.97
CA GLY A 78 6.37 -11.38 11.09
C GLY A 78 7.54 -11.25 10.13
N THR A 79 7.45 -11.90 8.97
CA THR A 79 8.54 -11.99 8.01
C THR A 79 8.02 -11.90 6.58
N PHE A 80 8.54 -10.93 5.84
CA PHE A 80 8.22 -10.71 4.45
C PHE A 80 9.45 -10.92 3.57
N GLU A 81 9.21 -11.40 2.36
CA GLU A 81 10.13 -11.27 1.24
C GLU A 81 9.61 -10.17 0.33
N PHE A 82 10.44 -9.17 0.04
CA PHE A 82 10.14 -8.08 -0.87
C PHE A 82 10.96 -8.25 -2.14
N THR A 83 10.39 -7.94 -3.29
CA THR A 83 11.14 -7.77 -4.52
C THR A 83 10.90 -6.37 -5.04
N VAL A 84 11.97 -5.60 -5.26
CA VAL A 84 11.92 -4.23 -5.80
C VAL A 84 13.04 -4.08 -6.82
N ALA A 85 12.71 -3.59 -8.03
CA ALA A 85 13.68 -3.45 -9.12
C ALA A 85 14.46 -4.74 -9.42
N GLY A 86 13.81 -5.90 -9.27
CA GLY A 86 14.41 -7.22 -9.49
C GLY A 86 15.35 -7.70 -8.37
N GLN A 87 15.49 -6.95 -7.29
CA GLN A 87 16.27 -7.36 -6.12
C GLN A 87 15.34 -7.87 -5.02
N THR A 88 15.70 -8.99 -4.40
CA THR A 88 14.92 -9.63 -3.35
C THR A 88 15.55 -9.44 -1.98
N PHE A 89 14.72 -9.08 -1.00
CA PHE A 89 15.14 -8.80 0.37
C PHE A 89 14.20 -9.49 1.35
N ARG A 90 14.75 -10.08 2.41
CA ARG A 90 13.97 -10.61 3.53
C ARG A 90 13.92 -9.57 4.65
N GLY A 91 12.73 -9.18 5.07
CA GLY A 91 12.49 -8.19 6.12
C GLY A 91 11.69 -8.76 7.28
N THR A 92 12.10 -8.43 8.51
CA THR A 92 11.37 -8.69 9.76
C THR A 92 10.98 -7.36 10.42
N THR A 93 10.36 -7.40 11.61
CA THR A 93 9.93 -6.19 12.34
C THR A 93 10.99 -5.08 12.35
N GLY A 94 10.58 -3.87 11.96
CA GLY A 94 11.46 -2.70 11.85
C GLY A 94 12.10 -2.52 10.46
N THR A 95 11.92 -3.47 9.54
CA THR A 95 12.39 -3.32 8.17
C THR A 95 11.48 -2.36 7.39
N LEU A 96 12.09 -1.41 6.69
CA LEU A 96 11.43 -0.53 5.73
C LEU A 96 11.86 -0.90 4.31
N VAL A 97 10.90 -1.00 3.40
CA VAL A 97 11.13 -1.13 1.95
C VAL A 97 10.25 -0.12 1.24
N ALA A 98 10.79 0.58 0.24
CA ALA A 98 10.00 1.47 -0.60
C ALA A 98 9.95 0.92 -2.03
N GLY A 99 8.76 0.89 -2.63
CA GLY A 99 8.51 0.64 -4.05
C GLY A 99 8.29 1.96 -4.77
N PRO A 100 9.29 2.52 -5.46
CA PRO A 100 9.14 3.79 -6.16
C PRO A 100 8.15 3.69 -7.32
N ARG A 101 7.60 4.84 -7.70
CA ARG A 101 6.83 5.00 -8.93
C ARG A 101 7.58 4.42 -10.12
N ASP A 102 6.84 3.77 -11.01
CA ASP A 102 7.33 3.16 -12.26
C ASP A 102 8.37 2.02 -12.07
N ILE A 103 8.65 1.61 -10.83
CA ILE A 103 9.55 0.50 -10.51
C ILE A 103 8.73 -0.73 -10.11
N PRO A 104 8.91 -1.89 -10.77
CA PRO A 104 8.24 -3.12 -10.38
C PRO A 104 8.53 -3.53 -8.95
N HIS A 105 7.49 -3.86 -8.20
CA HIS A 105 7.61 -4.38 -6.85
C HIS A 105 6.51 -5.36 -6.44
N THR A 106 6.81 -6.16 -5.42
CA THR A 106 5.89 -7.07 -4.74
C THR A 106 6.43 -7.40 -3.35
N PHE A 107 5.57 -7.93 -2.49
CA PHE A 107 5.97 -8.61 -1.27
C PHE A 107 5.20 -9.90 -1.09
N ARG A 108 5.74 -10.80 -0.28
CA ARG A 108 5.07 -12.01 0.16
C ARG A 108 5.32 -12.27 1.63
N ASN A 109 4.29 -12.62 2.38
CA ASN A 109 4.49 -13.17 3.72
C ASN A 109 5.09 -14.57 3.61
N VAL A 110 6.34 -14.74 4.03
CA VAL A 110 7.08 -16.02 4.00
C VAL A 110 7.18 -16.67 5.39
N GLY A 111 6.55 -16.07 6.39
CA GLY A 111 6.43 -16.63 7.74
C GLY A 111 5.36 -17.71 7.87
N PRO A 112 5.36 -18.48 8.98
CA PRO A 112 4.39 -19.53 9.23
C PRO A 112 3.03 -19.01 9.73
N SER A 113 2.93 -17.72 10.08
CA SER A 113 1.74 -17.08 10.66
C SER A 113 1.39 -15.79 9.91
N GLU A 114 0.23 -15.21 10.23
CA GLU A 114 -0.12 -13.87 9.77
C GLU A 114 1.00 -12.87 10.12
N SER A 115 1.37 -12.05 9.13
CA SER A 115 2.35 -10.96 9.26
C SER A 115 1.64 -9.62 9.10
N ARG A 116 2.22 -8.55 9.66
CA ARG A 116 1.65 -7.19 9.65
C ARG A 116 2.63 -6.19 9.08
N LEU A 117 2.14 -5.31 8.21
CA LEU A 117 2.89 -4.17 7.69
C LEU A 117 2.08 -2.89 7.76
N LEU A 118 2.78 -1.76 7.89
CA LEU A 118 2.22 -0.43 7.66
C LEU A 118 2.59 -0.03 6.23
N LEU A 119 1.58 0.20 5.40
CA LEU A 119 1.70 0.69 4.04
C LEU A 119 1.38 2.18 4.03
N THR A 120 2.29 2.98 3.49
CA THR A 120 2.03 4.38 3.16
C THR A 120 2.04 4.54 1.64
N VAL A 121 0.99 5.12 1.09
CA VAL A 121 0.82 5.35 -0.36
C VAL A 121 0.92 6.85 -0.64
N ILE A 122 1.80 7.24 -1.57
CA ILE A 122 2.11 8.65 -1.86
C ILE A 122 2.21 8.87 -3.39
N PRO A 123 1.33 9.64 -4.04
CA PRO A 123 0.11 10.25 -3.50
C PRO A 123 -0.92 9.23 -3.02
N GLY A 124 -1.84 9.62 -2.14
CA GLY A 124 -2.75 8.69 -1.47
C GLY A 124 -3.90 8.15 -2.32
N ALA A 125 -4.15 8.70 -3.52
CA ALA A 125 -5.36 8.41 -4.29
C ALA A 125 -5.56 6.92 -4.60
N PHE A 126 -4.48 6.18 -4.93
CA PHE A 126 -4.54 4.73 -5.15
C PHE A 126 -5.16 3.98 -3.97
N ALA A 127 -5.03 4.44 -2.72
CA ALA A 127 -5.57 3.72 -1.57
C ALA A 127 -7.10 3.54 -1.60
N GLN A 128 -7.82 4.30 -2.44
CA GLN A 128 -9.23 4.06 -2.73
C GLN A 128 -9.48 2.68 -3.39
N TYR A 129 -8.51 2.13 -4.12
CA TYR A 129 -8.55 0.76 -4.66
C TYR A 129 -8.93 -0.28 -3.59
N PHE A 130 -8.34 -0.21 -2.38
CA PHE A 130 -8.62 -1.17 -1.32
C PHE A 130 -10.06 -1.09 -0.80
N LEU A 131 -10.70 0.08 -0.91
CA LEU A 131 -12.12 0.24 -0.59
C LEU A 131 -13.01 -0.30 -1.71
N ASP A 132 -12.60 -0.11 -2.97
CA ASP A 132 -13.36 -0.52 -4.15
C ASP A 132 -13.28 -2.04 -4.42
N VAL A 133 -12.19 -2.69 -4.02
CA VAL A 133 -12.00 -4.14 -4.14
C VAL A 133 -12.64 -4.93 -3.01
N ASP A 134 -13.11 -4.26 -1.95
CA ASP A 134 -13.77 -4.91 -0.82
C ASP A 134 -15.04 -5.64 -1.29
N GLY A 135 -15.13 -6.94 -0.98
CA GLY A 135 -16.23 -7.79 -1.42
C GLY A 135 -16.13 -8.32 -2.86
N VAL A 136 -15.10 -7.96 -3.63
CA VAL A 136 -14.77 -8.65 -4.88
C VAL A 136 -14.20 -10.02 -4.56
N ALA A 137 -14.61 -11.06 -5.29
CA ALA A 137 -14.12 -12.41 -5.08
C ALA A 137 -12.62 -12.49 -5.42
N ASP A 138 -11.83 -13.15 -4.56
CA ASP A 138 -10.37 -13.24 -4.71
C ASP A 138 -9.93 -13.93 -6.01
N ASP A 139 -10.78 -14.76 -6.61
CA ASP A 139 -10.56 -15.47 -7.87
C ASP A 139 -11.10 -14.73 -9.12
N ASP A 140 -11.79 -13.59 -8.95
CA ASP A 140 -12.21 -12.72 -10.05
C ASP A 140 -11.05 -11.82 -10.50
N LEU A 141 -10.05 -12.46 -11.12
CA LEU A 141 -8.85 -11.79 -11.62
C LEU A 141 -9.15 -10.71 -12.66
N ALA A 142 -10.27 -10.83 -13.38
CA ALA A 142 -10.68 -9.85 -14.38
C ALA A 142 -11.16 -8.56 -13.72
N ALA A 143 -12.04 -8.66 -12.71
CA ALA A 143 -12.49 -7.50 -11.94
C ALA A 143 -11.33 -6.83 -11.20
N ILE A 144 -10.45 -7.62 -10.57
CA ILE A 144 -9.25 -7.12 -9.87
C ILE A 144 -8.34 -6.34 -10.85
N ARG A 145 -8.02 -6.91 -12.02
CA ARG A 145 -7.19 -6.23 -13.04
C ARG A 145 -7.84 -4.95 -13.56
N ALA A 146 -9.16 -4.96 -13.79
CA ALA A 146 -9.89 -3.78 -14.23
C ALA A 146 -9.85 -2.66 -13.18
N LEU A 147 -9.96 -3.00 -11.89
CA LEU A 147 -9.80 -2.06 -10.78
C LEU A 147 -8.36 -1.53 -10.71
N CYS A 148 -7.34 -2.38 -10.78
CA CYS A 148 -5.94 -1.94 -10.81
C CYS A 148 -5.69 -0.93 -11.94
N ALA A 149 -6.16 -1.23 -13.16
CA ALA A 149 -5.98 -0.34 -14.31
C ALA A 149 -6.65 1.03 -14.13
N ARG A 150 -7.82 1.10 -13.47
CA ARG A 150 -8.50 2.37 -13.15
C ARG A 150 -7.64 3.30 -12.28
N TYR A 151 -6.76 2.74 -11.45
CA TYR A 151 -5.87 3.49 -10.58
C TYR A 151 -4.42 3.57 -11.10
N GLY A 152 -4.17 3.20 -12.36
CA GLY A 152 -2.83 3.26 -12.94
C GLY A 152 -1.87 2.22 -12.34
N VAL A 153 -2.38 1.05 -11.98
CA VAL A 153 -1.57 -0.09 -11.52
C VAL A 153 -1.53 -1.16 -12.60
N ASP A 154 -0.33 -1.47 -13.06
CA ASP A 154 -0.08 -2.54 -14.03
C ASP A 154 0.34 -3.80 -13.29
N ILE A 155 -0.44 -4.88 -13.40
CA ILE A 155 -0.03 -6.20 -12.93
C ILE A 155 0.86 -6.81 -14.01
N LEU A 156 2.07 -7.19 -13.61
CA LEU A 156 3.04 -7.84 -14.48
C LEU A 156 2.87 -9.35 -14.40
N ASP A 157 2.65 -9.97 -15.55
CA ASP A 157 2.67 -11.42 -15.63
C ASP A 157 4.11 -11.90 -15.47
N THR A 158 4.36 -12.70 -14.44
CA THR A 158 5.62 -13.44 -14.33
C THR A 158 5.59 -14.56 -15.38
N CYS A 159 6.49 -14.47 -16.36
CA CYS A 159 6.74 -15.53 -17.33
C CYS A 159 7.15 -16.84 -16.63
#